data_AF-A0A420XIJ9-F1
#
_entry.id   AF-A0A420XIJ9-F1
#
_cell.length_a   1.000
_cell.length_b   1.000
_cell.length_c   1.000
_cell.angle_alpha   90.00
_cell.angle_beta   90.00
_cell.angle_gamma   90.00
#
_symmetry.space_group_name_H-M   'P 1'
#
loop_
_entity.id
_entity.type
_entity.pdbx_description
1 polymer ?
#
loop_
_entity_poly.entity_id
_entity_poly.type
_entity_poly.pdbx_seq_one_letter_code
_entity_poly.pdbx_strand_id
1 'polypeptide(L)'
;MDMTITKEDMGIRLVEERTRLGYSQASFAHQTEINRETLRLNELGRSGMSAEFLGRAAQLGVDIQYVITGIRSITHINKNKESGISQNVDGNNNNVIYGEKGVINNITTEKHVTRTKAIVEPDNKHINEEMARTLKDLVNEVVNLENELKKQPKTFQAVWASLNKHCGVTTYKLIPIEKYEKAENYLRKWIGRLNSSKSAPKKIGNDWRKRKYSYIHINVKKLDLELWLREYLQERYCVGSITELSNDQLDALYHNISSKLSSYKRKQAK
;
A
#
# COMPACT_ATOMS: atom_id res chain seq x y z
N MET A 1 -34.74 -38.06 -28.80
CA MET A 1 -33.40 -37.76 -28.29
C MET A 1 -33.31 -38.40 -26.92
N ASP A 2 -32.58 -39.52 -26.80
CA ASP A 2 -32.37 -40.20 -25.53
C ASP A 2 -31.57 -39.31 -24.58
N MET A 3 -32.26 -38.64 -23.65
CA MET A 3 -31.63 -37.86 -22.60
C MET A 3 -31.27 -38.79 -21.43
N THR A 4 -30.29 -39.66 -21.65
CA THR A 4 -29.68 -40.41 -20.55
C THR A 4 -28.75 -39.46 -19.79
N ILE A 5 -29.21 -38.96 -18.64
CA ILE A 5 -28.37 -38.14 -17.75
C ILE A 5 -27.24 -39.03 -17.24
N THR A 6 -26.00 -38.72 -17.62
CA THR A 6 -24.82 -39.47 -17.18
C THR A 6 -24.30 -38.95 -15.84
N LYS A 7 -23.51 -39.76 -15.14
CA LYS A 7 -22.90 -39.36 -13.86
C LYS A 7 -21.90 -38.21 -14.07
N GLU A 8 -21.24 -38.20 -15.22
CA GLU A 8 -20.35 -37.14 -15.68
C GLU A 8 -21.08 -35.81 -15.81
N ASP A 9 -22.28 -35.79 -16.41
CA ASP A 9 -23.10 -34.58 -16.53
C ASP A 9 -23.49 -34.02 -15.17
N MET A 10 -23.88 -34.90 -14.23
CA MET A 10 -24.22 -34.49 -12.87
C MET A 10 -22.99 -33.94 -12.12
N GLY A 11 -21.81 -34.53 -12.33
CA GLY A 11 -20.55 -34.06 -11.78
C GLY A 11 -20.18 -32.65 -12.26
N ILE A 12 -20.32 -32.39 -13.56
CA ILE A 12 -20.07 -31.06 -14.15
C ILE A 12 -21.00 -30.00 -13.54
N ARG A 13 -22.30 -30.29 -13.46
CA ARG A 13 -23.28 -29.34 -12.88
C ARG A 13 -23.06 -29.10 -11.39
N LEU A 14 -22.57 -30.10 -10.66
CA LEU A 14 -22.17 -29.92 -9.27
C LEU A 14 -20.99 -28.95 -9.15
N VAL A 15 -19.99 -29.05 -10.03
CA VAL A 15 -18.85 -28.10 -10.07
C VAL A 15 -19.34 -26.68 -10.37
N GLU A 16 -20.27 -26.54 -11.32
CA GLU A 16 -20.86 -25.25 -11.66
C GLU A 16 -21.57 -24.63 -10.46
N GLU A 17 -22.41 -25.38 -9.76
CA GLU A 17 -23.13 -24.89 -8.58
C GLU A 17 -22.21 -24.58 -7.41
N ARG A 18 -21.20 -25.42 -7.15
CA ARG A 18 -20.19 -25.16 -6.11
C ARG A 18 -19.43 -23.87 -6.39
N THR A 19 -19.00 -23.68 -7.65
CA THR A 19 -18.25 -22.50 -8.07
C THR A 19 -19.13 -21.26 -8.06
N ARG A 20 -20.41 -21.37 -8.45
CA ARG A 20 -21.41 -20.31 -8.34
C ARG A 20 -21.57 -19.79 -6.92
N LEU A 21 -21.49 -20.67 -5.93
CA LEU A 21 -21.60 -20.34 -4.51
C LEU A 21 -20.26 -19.90 -3.87
N GLY A 22 -19.15 -19.93 -4.64
CA GLY A 22 -17.83 -19.49 -4.17
C GLY A 22 -17.11 -20.49 -3.25
N TYR A 23 -17.58 -21.73 -3.14
CA TYR A 23 -16.93 -22.72 -2.29
C TYR A 23 -15.72 -23.37 -2.98
N SER A 24 -14.60 -23.46 -2.26
CA SER A 24 -13.47 -24.30 -2.67
C SER A 24 -13.82 -25.78 -2.49
N GLN A 25 -13.23 -26.68 -3.29
CA GLN A 25 -13.48 -28.12 -3.21
C GLN A 25 -13.21 -28.68 -1.80
N ALA A 26 -12.16 -28.21 -1.12
CA ALA A 26 -11.85 -28.64 0.24
C ALA A 26 -12.89 -28.14 1.27
N SER A 27 -13.31 -26.88 1.17
CA SER A 27 -14.33 -26.31 2.07
C SER A 27 -15.69 -26.99 1.88
N PHE A 28 -16.08 -27.22 0.63
CA PHE A 28 -17.33 -27.89 0.29
C PHE A 28 -17.36 -29.34 0.77
N ALA A 29 -16.27 -30.08 0.61
CA ALA A 29 -16.16 -31.45 1.12
C ALA A 29 -16.31 -31.50 2.66
N HIS A 30 -15.65 -30.58 3.37
CA HIS A 30 -15.77 -30.47 4.83
C HIS A 30 -17.20 -30.16 5.28
N GLN A 31 -17.87 -29.20 4.63
CA GLN A 31 -19.25 -28.81 4.99
C GLN A 31 -20.30 -29.87 4.62
N THR A 32 -20.01 -30.70 3.61
CA THR A 32 -20.86 -31.83 3.22
C THR A 32 -20.47 -33.15 3.89
N GLU A 33 -19.52 -33.11 4.84
CA GLU A 33 -19.05 -34.25 5.63
C GLU A 33 -18.52 -35.42 4.79
N ILE A 34 -17.96 -35.14 3.61
CA ILE A 34 -17.31 -36.15 2.77
C ILE A 34 -15.82 -35.87 2.62
N ASN A 35 -15.04 -36.90 2.32
CA ASN A 35 -13.64 -36.73 2.00
C ASN A 35 -13.49 -35.92 0.70
N ARG A 36 -12.46 -35.07 0.63
CA ARG A 36 -12.11 -34.29 -0.57
C ARG A 36 -11.92 -35.18 -1.79
N GLU A 37 -11.33 -36.36 -1.63
CA GLU A 37 -11.14 -37.31 -2.74
C GLU A 37 -12.48 -37.88 -3.23
N THR A 38 -13.42 -38.15 -2.32
CA THR A 38 -14.78 -38.57 -2.66
C THR A 38 -15.51 -37.48 -3.45
N LEU A 39 -15.40 -36.22 -3.02
CA LEU A 39 -15.96 -35.09 -3.77
C LEU A 39 -15.35 -34.99 -5.17
N ARG A 40 -14.03 -35.14 -5.29
CA ARG A 40 -13.33 -35.11 -6.58
C ARG A 40 -13.83 -36.20 -7.53
N LEU A 41 -14.06 -37.41 -7.02
CA LEU A 41 -14.59 -38.53 -7.82
C LEU A 41 -16.05 -38.33 -8.25
N ASN A 42 -16.86 -37.69 -7.40
CA ASN A 42 -18.24 -37.32 -7.74
C ASN A 42 -18.26 -36.24 -8.84
N GLU A 43 -17.42 -35.21 -8.71
CA GLU A 43 -17.29 -34.14 -9.71
C GLU A 43 -16.77 -34.66 -11.07
N LEU A 44 -16.00 -35.74 -11.06
CA LEU A 44 -15.50 -36.40 -12.27
C LEU A 44 -16.48 -37.44 -12.85
N GLY A 45 -17.64 -37.66 -12.22
CA GLY A 45 -18.62 -38.68 -12.62
C GLY A 45 -18.19 -40.13 -12.36
N ARG A 46 -17.04 -40.34 -11.72
CA ARG A 46 -16.48 -41.67 -11.42
C ARG A 46 -17.15 -42.36 -10.23
N SER A 47 -17.84 -41.59 -9.38
CA SER A 47 -18.64 -42.11 -8.26
C SER A 47 -20.04 -41.51 -8.27
N GLY A 48 -21.00 -42.30 -7.79
CA GLY A 48 -22.38 -41.85 -7.62
C GLY A 48 -22.50 -40.93 -6.40
N MET A 49 -23.36 -39.92 -6.50
CA MET A 49 -23.67 -39.04 -5.38
C MET A 49 -24.73 -39.68 -4.49
N SER A 50 -24.45 -39.80 -3.19
CA SER A 50 -25.44 -40.26 -2.20
C SER A 50 -26.54 -39.20 -2.03
N ALA A 51 -27.78 -39.65 -1.77
CA ALA A 51 -28.89 -38.76 -1.44
C ALA A 51 -28.58 -37.90 -0.19
N GLU A 52 -27.84 -38.44 0.77
CA GLU A 52 -27.42 -37.69 1.97
C GLU A 52 -26.46 -36.56 1.63
N PHE A 53 -25.53 -36.80 0.70
CA PHE A 53 -24.61 -35.76 0.22
C PHE A 53 -25.37 -34.66 -0.51
N LEU A 54 -26.32 -35.03 -1.38
CA LEU A 54 -27.16 -34.06 -2.08
C LEU A 54 -27.99 -33.24 -1.08
N GLY A 55 -28.57 -33.86 -0.07
CA GLY A 55 -29.31 -33.17 1.00
C GLY A 55 -28.46 -32.12 1.73
N ARG A 56 -27.22 -32.47 2.12
CA ARG A 56 -26.28 -31.51 2.72
C ARG A 56 -25.90 -30.40 1.73
N ALA A 57 -25.67 -30.74 0.46
CA ALA A 57 -25.38 -29.75 -0.58
C ALA A 57 -26.53 -28.74 -0.78
N ALA A 58 -27.79 -29.17 -0.73
CA ALA A 58 -28.94 -28.25 -0.78
C ALA A 58 -28.96 -27.25 0.39
N GLN A 59 -28.58 -27.68 1.60
CA GLN A 59 -28.49 -26.78 2.75
C GLN A 59 -27.45 -25.68 2.53
N LEU A 60 -26.38 -25.98 1.77
CA LEU A 60 -25.36 -25.02 1.36
C LEU A 60 -25.79 -24.13 0.18
N GLY A 61 -27.01 -24.33 -0.34
CA GLY A 61 -27.59 -23.53 -1.42
C GLY A 61 -27.34 -24.04 -2.82
N VAL A 62 -26.89 -25.29 -2.97
CA VAL A 62 -26.74 -25.97 -4.28
C VAL A 62 -28.10 -26.34 -4.84
N ASP A 63 -28.35 -26.02 -6.11
CA ASP A 63 -29.56 -26.42 -6.81
C ASP A 63 -29.50 -27.91 -7.20
N ILE A 64 -29.96 -28.80 -6.30
CA ILE A 64 -29.98 -30.25 -6.57
C ILE A 64 -30.80 -30.56 -7.85
N GLN A 65 -31.90 -29.84 -8.08
CA GLN A 65 -32.73 -30.06 -9.27
C GLN A 65 -31.90 -29.81 -10.53
N TYR A 66 -31.11 -28.75 -10.55
CA TYR A 66 -30.18 -28.50 -11.66
C TYR A 66 -29.11 -29.59 -11.79
N VAL A 67 -28.49 -30.00 -10.68
CA VAL A 67 -27.45 -31.04 -10.69
C VAL A 67 -27.97 -32.34 -11.30
N ILE A 68 -29.16 -32.79 -10.89
CA ILE A 68 -29.75 -34.04 -11.37
C ILE A 68 -30.37 -33.88 -12.75
N THR A 69 -31.24 -32.90 -12.95
CA THR A 69 -32.11 -32.83 -14.13
C THR A 69 -31.59 -31.92 -15.25
N GLY A 70 -30.60 -31.07 -14.95
CA GLY A 70 -30.12 -30.02 -15.86
C GLY A 70 -31.04 -28.80 -15.95
N ILE A 71 -32.17 -28.81 -15.25
CA ILE A 71 -33.15 -27.72 -15.22
C ILE A 71 -33.01 -26.97 -13.90
N ARG A 72 -32.78 -25.65 -13.96
CA ARG A 72 -32.66 -24.81 -12.77
C ARG A 72 -34.03 -24.63 -12.10
N SER A 73 -34.08 -24.69 -10.77
CA SER A 73 -35.32 -24.51 -10.04
C SER A 73 -35.77 -23.04 -10.01
N ILE A 74 -37.08 -22.82 -10.10
CA ILE A 74 -37.70 -21.48 -10.11
C ILE A 74 -37.41 -20.73 -8.80
N THR A 75 -37.23 -21.45 -7.69
CA THR A 75 -36.87 -20.89 -6.39
C THR A 75 -35.49 -20.21 -6.39
N HIS A 76 -34.54 -20.69 -7.19
CA HIS A 76 -33.23 -20.04 -7.36
C HIS A 76 -33.27 -18.82 -8.29
N ILE A 77 -34.18 -18.80 -9.28
CA ILE A 77 -34.38 -17.64 -10.18
C ILE A 77 -34.83 -16.41 -9.37
N ASN A 78 -35.67 -16.61 -8.34
CA ASN A 78 -36.18 -15.51 -7.51
C ASN A 78 -35.21 -15.09 -6.39
N LYS A 79 -34.41 -16.00 -5.81
CA LYS A 79 -33.38 -15.64 -4.81
C LYS A 79 -32.25 -14.75 -5.36
N ASN A 80 -31.93 -14.86 -6.65
CA ASN A 80 -30.93 -13.99 -7.28
C ASN A 80 -31.36 -12.51 -7.37
N LYS A 81 -32.66 -12.19 -7.17
CA LYS A 81 -33.11 -10.79 -7.07
C LYS A 81 -33.00 -10.19 -5.68
N GLU A 82 -32.89 -11.00 -4.62
CA GLU A 82 -32.99 -10.51 -3.22
C GLU A 82 -31.79 -10.88 -2.33
N SER A 83 -30.82 -11.67 -2.79
CA SER A 83 -29.70 -12.12 -1.96
C SER A 83 -28.35 -11.81 -2.60
N GLY A 84 -28.11 -10.52 -2.83
CA GLY A 84 -26.85 -10.00 -3.36
C GLY A 84 -26.34 -8.84 -2.50
N ILE A 85 -26.09 -9.06 -1.22
CA ILE A 85 -25.27 -8.14 -0.44
C ILE A 85 -24.11 -8.93 0.17
N SER A 86 -23.10 -9.20 -0.65
CA SER A 86 -21.75 -9.46 -0.16
C SER A 86 -21.18 -8.11 0.30
N GLN A 87 -21.25 -7.81 1.59
CA GLN A 87 -20.57 -6.63 2.13
C GLN A 87 -19.13 -7.00 2.46
N ASN A 88 -18.22 -6.69 1.53
CA ASN A 88 -16.81 -6.64 1.82
C ASN A 88 -16.56 -5.40 2.68
N VAL A 89 -16.53 -5.60 4.00
CA VAL A 89 -16.24 -4.55 4.96
C VAL A 89 -14.73 -4.49 5.17
N ASP A 90 -14.09 -3.49 4.56
CA ASP A 90 -12.70 -3.15 4.83
C ASP A 90 -12.66 -1.71 5.39
N GLY A 91 -12.37 -1.59 6.69
CA GLY A 91 -12.39 -0.31 7.41
C GLY A 91 -12.44 -0.47 8.94
N ASN A 92 -11.92 0.52 9.67
CA ASN A 92 -12.00 0.57 11.15
C ASN A 92 -13.35 1.18 11.60
N ASN A 93 -13.95 0.59 12.66
CA ASN A 93 -15.22 0.96 13.31
C ASN A 93 -16.52 0.47 12.62
N ASN A 94 -16.53 -0.72 12.01
CA ASN A 94 -17.79 -1.28 11.47
C ASN A 94 -18.54 -2.11 12.51
N ASN A 95 -19.85 -1.86 12.63
CA ASN A 95 -20.78 -2.64 13.43
C ASN A 95 -21.60 -3.53 12.49
N VAL A 96 -21.39 -4.85 12.54
CA VAL A 96 -22.03 -5.83 11.64
C VAL A 96 -23.08 -6.61 12.43
N ILE A 97 -24.32 -6.62 11.95
CA ILE A 97 -25.43 -7.30 12.61
C ILE A 97 -25.89 -8.46 11.75
N TYR A 98 -26.04 -9.63 12.39
CA TYR A 98 -26.53 -10.84 11.77
C TYR A 98 -27.89 -11.20 12.41
N GLY A 99 -28.98 -11.06 11.64
CA GLY A 99 -30.32 -11.48 12.08
C GLY A 99 -31.46 -10.60 11.58
N GLU A 100 -32.57 -11.24 11.22
CA GLU A 100 -33.74 -10.64 10.53
C GLU A 100 -34.53 -9.60 11.37
N LYS A 101 -34.24 -9.45 12.68
CA LYS A 101 -34.95 -8.49 13.57
C LYS A 101 -34.05 -7.78 14.60
N GLY A 102 -32.82 -7.42 14.23
CA GLY A 102 -31.99 -6.56 15.08
C GLY A 102 -32.27 -5.07 14.85
N VAL A 103 -33.01 -4.40 15.75
CA VAL A 103 -33.12 -2.94 15.72
C VAL A 103 -31.84 -2.32 16.28
N ILE A 104 -31.09 -1.60 15.44
CA ILE A 104 -29.89 -0.85 15.86
C ILE A 104 -30.32 0.55 16.27
N ASN A 105 -30.31 0.83 17.56
CA ASN A 105 -30.22 2.21 18.01
C ASN A 105 -28.76 2.65 17.86
N ASN A 106 -28.32 2.90 16.63
CA ASN A 106 -27.02 3.52 16.37
C ASN A 106 -27.14 4.99 16.78
N ILE A 107 -26.99 5.25 18.09
CA ILE A 107 -26.89 6.60 18.62
C ILE A 107 -25.52 7.12 18.17
N THR A 108 -25.48 7.65 16.94
CA THR A 108 -24.36 8.45 16.44
C THR A 108 -24.38 9.75 17.23
N THR A 109 -23.91 9.73 18.47
CA THR A 109 -23.55 10.97 19.13
C THR A 109 -22.31 11.46 18.42
N GLU A 110 -22.46 12.45 17.54
CA GLU A 110 -21.33 13.18 17.00
C GLU A 110 -20.51 13.67 18.19
N LYS A 111 -19.29 13.16 18.34
CA LYS A 111 -18.37 13.62 19.37
C LYS A 111 -18.02 15.06 19.04
N HIS A 112 -18.85 15.99 19.51
CA HIS A 112 -18.64 17.42 19.37
C HIS A 112 -17.50 17.83 20.30
N VAL A 113 -16.26 17.58 19.84
CA VAL A 113 -15.05 18.06 20.51
C VAL A 113 -14.86 19.50 20.10
N THR A 114 -15.29 20.43 20.95
CA THR A 114 -14.86 21.82 20.88
C THR A 114 -13.37 21.87 21.23
N ARG A 115 -12.51 21.68 20.23
CA ARG A 115 -11.09 22.01 20.37
C ARG A 115 -11.00 23.53 20.44
N THR A 116 -10.85 24.06 21.63
CA THR A 116 -10.42 25.44 21.87
C THR A 116 -9.02 25.57 21.26
N LYS A 117 -8.94 25.99 19.99
CA LYS A 117 -7.67 26.33 19.37
C LYS A 117 -7.24 27.66 20.01
N ALA A 118 -6.37 27.58 21.02
CA ALA A 118 -5.63 28.75 21.45
C ALA A 118 -4.91 29.30 20.21
N ILE A 119 -5.36 30.44 19.71
CA ILE A 119 -4.68 31.18 18.66
C ILE A 119 -3.44 31.74 19.34
N VAL A 120 -2.35 30.99 19.27
CA VAL A 120 -1.04 31.50 19.68
C VAL A 120 -0.64 32.46 18.58
N GLU A 121 -0.74 33.76 18.86
CA GLU A 121 -0.16 34.78 18.01
C GLU A 121 1.33 34.42 17.82
N PRO A 122 1.85 34.43 16.58
CA PRO A 122 3.26 34.17 16.33
C PRO A 122 4.08 35.31 16.93
N ASP A 123 4.35 35.19 18.23
CA ASP A 123 5.26 36.07 18.96
C ASP A 123 6.63 36.01 18.28
N ASN A 124 7.39 37.11 18.27
CA ASN A 124 8.67 37.30 17.57
C ASN A 124 9.78 36.26 17.91
N LYS A 125 9.48 35.31 18.79
CA LYS A 125 10.35 34.22 19.24
C LYS A 125 10.21 32.95 18.39
N HIS A 126 9.15 32.83 17.59
CA HIS A 126 8.84 31.63 16.80
C HIS A 126 9.16 31.80 15.32
N ILE A 127 9.21 30.67 14.59
CA ILE A 127 9.45 30.66 13.15
C ILE A 127 8.46 31.57 12.40
N ASN A 128 8.98 32.31 11.42
CA ASN A 128 8.16 33.09 10.48
C ASN A 128 7.27 32.15 9.62
N GLU A 129 6.19 32.68 9.05
CA GLU A 129 5.31 31.96 8.12
C GLU A 129 6.06 31.43 6.90
N GLU A 130 7.08 32.16 6.40
CA GLU A 130 7.92 31.67 5.29
C GLU A 130 8.71 30.41 5.68
N MET A 131 9.34 30.43 6.86
CA MET A 131 10.03 29.28 7.44
C MET A 131 9.07 28.12 7.75
N ALA A 132 7.85 28.43 8.17
CA ALA A 132 6.80 27.44 8.38
C ALA A 132 6.37 26.77 7.05
N ARG A 133 6.31 27.55 5.96
CA ARG A 133 6.01 27.06 4.62
C ARG A 133 7.11 26.15 4.09
N THR A 134 8.38 26.50 4.25
CA THR A 134 9.49 25.63 3.81
C THR A 134 9.47 24.28 4.54
N LEU A 135 9.19 24.27 5.85
CA LEU A 135 9.01 23.02 6.60
C LEU A 135 7.82 22.21 6.08
N LYS A 136 6.70 22.87 5.75
CA LYS A 136 5.52 22.21 5.17
C LYS A 136 5.85 21.58 3.82
N ASP A 137 6.56 22.28 2.96
CA ASP A 137 6.98 21.78 1.64
C ASP A 137 7.90 20.55 1.79
N LEU A 138 8.85 20.59 2.73
CA LEU A 138 9.71 19.44 3.04
C LEU A 138 8.93 18.26 3.61
N VAL A 139 7.95 18.49 4.48
CA VAL A 139 7.08 17.42 5.01
C VAL A 139 6.25 16.79 3.89
N ASN A 140 5.71 17.60 2.97
CA ASN A 140 4.99 17.10 1.80
C ASN A 140 5.88 16.19 0.95
N GLU A 141 7.13 16.61 0.69
CA GLU A 141 8.10 15.79 -0.04
C GLU A 141 8.39 14.46 0.67
N VAL A 142 8.58 14.47 1.99
CA VAL A 142 8.79 13.24 2.79
C VAL A 142 7.60 12.28 2.65
N VAL A 143 6.36 12.78 2.79
CA VAL A 143 5.16 11.93 2.73
C VAL A 143 4.98 11.35 1.33
N ASN A 144 5.22 12.14 0.27
CA ASN A 144 5.15 11.67 -1.10
C ASN A 144 6.17 10.55 -1.35
N LEU A 145 7.42 10.73 -0.92
CA LEU A 145 8.45 9.70 -1.03
C LEU A 145 8.15 8.46 -0.17
N GLU A 146 7.60 8.61 1.03
CA GLU A 146 7.17 7.48 1.87
C GLU A 146 6.08 6.66 1.17
N ASN A 147 5.08 7.32 0.56
CA ASN A 147 4.01 6.67 -0.19
C ASN A 147 4.53 5.89 -1.40
N GLU A 148 5.49 6.45 -2.14
CA GLU A 148 6.09 5.75 -3.29
C GLU A 148 6.94 4.54 -2.84
N LEU A 149 7.73 4.70 -1.77
CA LEU A 149 8.78 3.75 -1.43
C LEU A 149 8.35 2.64 -0.46
N LYS A 150 7.54 2.96 0.56
CA LYS A 150 7.22 2.03 1.64
C LYS A 150 5.86 1.36 1.44
N LYS A 151 5.70 0.15 2.00
CA LYS A 151 4.40 -0.54 2.04
C LYS A 151 3.44 0.07 3.07
N GLN A 152 4.00 0.55 4.17
CA GLN A 152 3.29 1.26 5.24
C GLN A 152 3.85 2.68 5.33
N PRO A 153 3.30 3.61 4.55
CA PRO A 153 3.81 4.97 4.52
C PRO A 153 3.43 5.73 5.80
N LYS A 154 4.26 6.70 6.16
CA LYS A 154 3.94 7.60 7.27
C LYS A 154 3.02 8.72 6.78
N THR A 155 1.92 8.93 7.51
CA THR A 155 0.99 10.01 7.26
C THR A 155 1.61 11.37 7.62
N PHE A 156 1.02 12.46 7.10
CA PHE A 156 1.41 13.83 7.46
C PHE A 156 1.47 14.02 8.97
N GLN A 157 0.46 13.53 9.70
CA GLN A 157 0.40 13.64 11.16
C GLN A 157 1.57 12.92 11.83
N ALA A 158 1.96 11.74 11.34
CA ALA A 158 3.09 10.99 11.88
C ALA A 158 4.43 11.70 11.65
N VAL A 159 4.60 12.33 10.48
CA VAL A 159 5.81 13.12 10.17
C VAL A 159 5.88 14.36 11.06
N TRP A 160 4.78 15.11 11.19
CA TRP A 160 4.70 16.26 12.09
C TRP A 160 4.94 15.88 13.55
N ALA A 161 4.35 14.79 14.03
CA ALA A 161 4.57 14.30 15.38
C ALA A 161 6.06 13.97 15.62
N SER A 162 6.73 13.36 14.64
CA SER A 162 8.17 13.06 14.71
C SER A 162 9.02 14.34 14.73
N LEU A 163 8.69 15.33 13.90
CA LEU A 163 9.39 16.62 13.84
C LEU A 163 9.21 17.42 15.14
N ASN A 164 7.98 17.51 15.64
CA ASN A 164 7.63 18.21 16.87
C ASN A 164 8.36 17.59 18.06
N LYS A 165 8.39 16.25 18.14
CA LYS A 165 9.18 15.51 19.14
C LYS A 165 10.68 15.82 19.03
N HIS A 166 11.23 15.89 17.83
CA HIS A 166 12.66 16.19 17.61
C HIS A 166 13.04 17.63 18.04
N CYS A 167 12.11 18.58 17.91
CA CYS A 167 12.32 19.97 18.31
C CYS A 167 11.93 20.24 19.79
N GLY A 168 11.22 19.30 20.42
CA GLY A 168 10.71 19.41 21.79
C GLY A 168 9.53 20.38 21.90
N VAL A 169 8.66 20.44 20.88
CA VAL A 169 7.51 21.36 20.81
C VAL A 169 6.21 20.58 20.63
N THR A 170 5.08 21.20 20.98
CA THR A 170 3.75 20.61 20.76
C THR A 170 3.30 20.74 19.30
N THR A 171 3.58 21.90 18.68
CA THR A 171 3.21 22.23 17.29
C THR A 171 4.39 22.87 16.57
N TYR A 172 4.55 22.59 15.28
CA TYR A 172 5.66 23.11 14.48
C TYR A 172 5.69 24.65 14.39
N LYS A 173 4.53 25.31 14.48
CA LYS A 173 4.43 26.77 14.54
C LYS A 173 5.08 27.37 15.80
N LEU A 174 5.26 26.57 16.85
CA LEU A 174 5.91 26.97 18.10
C LEU A 174 7.40 26.60 18.11
N ILE A 175 7.99 26.29 16.95
CA ILE A 175 9.44 26.07 16.86
C ILE A 175 10.13 27.44 17.07
N PRO A 176 11.07 27.56 18.03
CA PRO A 176 11.91 28.75 18.16
C PRO A 176 12.79 28.95 16.93
N ILE A 177 13.09 30.20 16.58
CA ILE A 177 13.91 30.56 15.39
C ILE A 177 15.28 29.84 15.43
N GLU A 178 15.91 29.75 16.60
CA GLU A 178 17.19 29.06 16.80
C GLU A 178 17.16 27.57 16.41
N LYS A 179 16.00 26.92 16.54
CA LYS A 179 15.81 25.50 16.25
C LYS A 179 15.37 25.24 14.81
N TYR A 180 15.14 26.28 14.00
CA TYR A 180 14.70 26.15 12.62
C TYR A 180 15.69 25.34 11.78
N GLU A 181 16.98 25.68 11.81
CA GLU A 181 18.01 24.96 11.03
C GLU A 181 18.07 23.48 11.41
N LYS A 182 17.93 23.18 12.71
CA LYS A 182 17.87 21.80 13.22
C LYS A 182 16.65 21.05 12.68
N ALA A 183 15.48 21.70 12.62
CA ALA A 183 14.25 21.13 12.08
C ALA A 183 14.37 20.86 10.56
N GLU A 184 14.86 21.83 9.81
CA GLU A 184 15.07 21.72 8.37
C GLU A 184 16.05 20.58 8.03
N ASN A 185 17.19 20.54 8.72
CA ASN A 185 18.21 19.52 8.51
C ASN A 185 17.68 18.11 8.84
N TYR A 186 16.83 17.97 9.85
CA TYR A 186 16.18 16.71 10.18
C TYR A 186 15.30 16.19 9.03
N LEU A 187 14.45 17.05 8.45
CA LEU A 187 13.61 16.68 7.31
C LEU A 187 14.43 16.37 6.07
N ARG A 188 15.46 17.18 5.77
CA ARG A 188 16.37 16.92 4.63
C ARG A 188 17.12 15.59 4.78
N LYS A 189 17.60 15.25 5.99
CA LYS A 189 18.19 13.94 6.27
C LYS A 189 17.19 12.80 6.09
N TRP A 190 15.92 13.03 6.40
CA TRP A 190 14.87 12.04 6.15
C TRP A 190 14.67 11.79 4.66
N ILE A 191 14.51 12.86 3.87
CA ILE A 191 14.43 12.78 2.39
C ILE A 191 15.65 12.05 1.83
N GLY A 192 16.85 12.38 2.31
CA GLY A 192 18.08 11.69 1.92
C GLY A 192 18.07 10.19 2.21
N ARG A 193 17.65 9.78 3.42
CA ARG A 193 17.53 8.35 3.79
C ARG A 193 16.52 7.60 2.92
N LEU A 194 15.43 8.24 2.53
CA LEU A 194 14.42 7.66 1.65
C LEU A 194 14.99 7.48 0.22
N ASN A 195 15.59 8.52 -0.33
CA ASN A 195 16.19 8.49 -1.67
C ASN A 195 17.40 7.54 -1.78
N SER A 196 18.14 7.31 -0.70
CA SER A 196 19.23 6.34 -0.63
C SER A 196 18.78 4.91 -0.30
N SER A 197 17.47 4.67 -0.16
CA SER A 197 16.95 3.32 0.05
C SER A 197 17.18 2.43 -1.17
N LYS A 198 17.53 1.15 -0.98
CA LYS A 198 17.77 0.18 -2.07
C LYS A 198 16.59 0.04 -3.04
N SER A 199 15.37 0.25 -2.55
CA SER A 199 14.16 0.18 -3.38
C SER A 199 13.91 1.45 -4.20
N ALA A 200 14.60 2.55 -3.92
CA ALA A 200 14.33 3.85 -4.54
C ALA A 200 14.61 3.89 -6.04
N PRO A 201 15.76 3.39 -6.56
CA PRO A 201 16.01 3.36 -8.00
C PRO A 201 14.97 2.54 -8.77
N LYS A 202 14.48 1.44 -8.16
CA LYS A 202 13.49 0.55 -8.81
C LYS A 202 12.08 1.12 -8.83
N LYS A 203 11.66 1.80 -7.76
CA LYS A 203 10.28 2.28 -7.60
C LYS A 203 10.06 3.67 -8.21
N ILE A 204 11.01 4.59 -8.02
CA ILE A 204 10.93 5.97 -8.51
C ILE A 204 11.43 6.05 -9.97
N GLY A 205 12.34 5.16 -10.37
CA GLY A 205 12.84 5.09 -11.74
C GLY A 205 13.60 6.33 -12.17
N ASN A 206 13.12 7.03 -13.20
CA ASN A 206 13.82 8.14 -13.83
C ASN A 206 13.95 9.37 -12.93
N ASP A 207 12.98 9.64 -12.05
CA ASP A 207 13.04 10.83 -11.20
C ASP A 207 14.11 10.70 -10.11
N TRP A 208 14.48 9.48 -9.74
CA TRP A 208 15.64 9.23 -8.87
C TRP A 208 16.95 9.63 -9.57
N ARG A 209 17.12 9.24 -10.85
CA ARG A 209 18.28 9.62 -11.66
C ARG A 209 18.36 11.13 -11.86
N LYS A 210 17.25 11.79 -12.22
CA LYS A 210 17.20 13.25 -12.40
C LYS A 210 17.66 13.98 -11.15
N ARG A 211 17.16 13.60 -9.96
CA ARG A 211 17.59 14.21 -8.68
C ARG A 211 19.09 14.03 -8.44
N LYS A 212 19.65 12.86 -8.76
CA LYS A 212 21.10 12.59 -8.66
C LYS A 212 21.90 13.44 -9.65
N TYR A 213 21.48 13.52 -10.91
CA TYR A 213 22.12 14.38 -11.91
C TYR A 213 22.13 15.84 -11.48
N SER A 214 20.99 16.38 -11.06
CA SER A 214 20.89 17.77 -10.56
C SER A 214 21.87 18.00 -9.40
N TYR A 215 21.93 17.09 -8.43
CA TYR A 215 22.88 17.22 -7.32
C TYR A 215 24.34 17.21 -7.81
N ILE A 216 24.69 16.29 -8.69
CA ILE A 216 26.04 16.16 -9.25
C ILE A 216 26.42 17.45 -9.98
N HIS A 217 25.60 17.90 -10.93
CA HIS A 217 25.88 19.10 -11.71
C HIS A 217 26.00 20.36 -10.85
N ILE A 218 25.07 20.56 -9.89
CA ILE A 218 25.11 21.72 -8.99
C ILE A 218 26.41 21.74 -8.18
N ASN A 219 26.82 20.61 -7.61
CA ASN A 219 27.99 20.58 -6.74
C ASN A 219 29.31 20.56 -7.51
N VAL A 220 29.36 19.93 -8.68
CA VAL A 220 30.54 19.95 -9.56
C VAL A 220 30.81 21.38 -10.03
N LYS A 221 29.77 22.10 -10.47
CA LYS A 221 29.88 23.52 -10.83
C LYS A 221 30.31 24.39 -9.65
N LYS A 222 29.75 24.15 -8.46
CA LYS A 222 30.08 24.92 -7.25
C LYS A 222 31.53 24.75 -6.80
N LEU A 223 32.10 23.57 -7.00
CA LEU A 223 33.46 23.21 -6.56
C LEU A 223 34.50 23.28 -7.69
N ASP A 224 34.08 23.65 -8.90
CA ASP A 224 34.89 23.65 -10.11
C ASP A 224 35.60 22.31 -10.38
N LEU A 225 34.85 21.20 -10.26
CA LEU A 225 35.37 19.83 -10.37
C LEU A 225 35.09 19.17 -11.72
N GLU A 226 34.85 19.96 -12.78
CA GLU A 226 34.43 19.43 -14.09
C GLU A 226 35.50 18.53 -14.73
N LEU A 227 36.76 18.95 -14.66
CA LEU A 227 37.90 18.15 -15.15
C LEU A 227 38.03 16.84 -14.38
N TRP A 228 38.00 16.92 -13.04
CA TRP A 228 38.09 15.75 -12.17
C TRP A 228 36.96 14.75 -12.43
N LEU A 229 35.73 15.22 -12.67
CA LEU A 229 34.59 14.35 -12.98
C LEU A 229 34.84 13.58 -14.28
N ARG A 230 35.32 14.25 -15.34
CA ARG A 230 35.59 13.61 -16.64
C ARG A 230 36.67 12.54 -16.52
N GLU A 231 37.77 12.85 -15.82
CA GLU A 231 38.84 11.89 -15.54
C GLU A 231 38.31 10.69 -14.74
N TYR A 232 37.56 10.95 -13.67
CA TYR A 232 36.99 9.89 -12.83
C TYR A 232 36.06 8.95 -13.60
N LEU A 233 35.21 9.49 -14.49
CA LEU A 233 34.32 8.70 -15.33
C LEU A 233 35.10 7.82 -16.33
N GLN A 234 36.14 8.38 -16.95
CA GLN A 234 36.98 7.66 -17.90
C GLN A 234 37.79 6.55 -17.23
N GLU A 235 38.43 6.83 -16.09
CA GLU A 235 39.30 5.86 -15.40
C GLU A 235 38.53 4.71 -14.74
N ARG A 236 37.38 5.00 -14.12
CA ARG A 236 36.63 3.99 -13.34
C ARG A 236 35.62 3.20 -14.17
N TYR A 237 35.01 3.85 -15.15
CA TYR A 237 33.86 3.30 -15.86
C TYR A 237 34.02 3.31 -17.38
N CYS A 238 35.07 3.95 -17.92
CA CYS A 238 35.31 4.08 -19.36
C CYS A 238 34.12 4.72 -20.12
N VAL A 239 33.40 5.64 -19.48
CA VAL A 239 32.20 6.31 -20.02
C VAL A 239 32.44 7.80 -20.22
N GLY A 240 31.86 8.35 -21.29
CA GLY A 240 32.01 9.78 -21.62
C GLY A 240 31.03 10.69 -20.88
N SER A 241 29.93 10.14 -20.37
CA SER A 241 28.83 10.91 -19.77
C SER A 241 28.25 10.24 -18.53
N ILE A 242 27.75 11.06 -17.60
CA ILE A 242 27.02 10.59 -16.41
C ILE A 242 25.74 9.80 -16.80
N THR A 243 25.17 10.06 -17.99
CA THR A 243 23.94 9.43 -18.46
C THR A 243 24.07 7.94 -18.76
N GLU A 244 25.30 7.48 -19.02
CA GLU A 244 25.61 6.10 -19.39
C GLU A 244 25.78 5.19 -18.17
N LEU A 245 25.77 5.76 -16.95
CA LEU A 245 26.01 4.99 -15.73
C LEU A 245 24.82 4.09 -15.37
N SER A 246 25.17 2.92 -14.84
CA SER A 246 24.26 2.07 -14.07
C SER A 246 23.75 2.84 -12.83
N ASN A 247 22.58 2.45 -12.31
CA ASN A 247 22.05 3.01 -11.07
C ASN A 247 23.04 2.90 -9.90
N ASP A 248 23.73 1.76 -9.79
CA ASP A 248 24.69 1.53 -8.70
C ASP A 248 25.96 2.39 -8.87
N GLN A 249 26.43 2.56 -10.11
CA GLN A 249 27.57 3.41 -10.43
C GLN A 249 27.23 4.89 -10.18
N LEU A 250 26.03 5.33 -10.56
CA LEU A 250 25.54 6.67 -10.31
C LEU A 250 25.44 6.96 -8.80
N ASP A 251 25.00 5.98 -8.02
CA ASP A 251 24.96 6.13 -6.57
C ASP A 251 26.36 6.19 -5.95
N ALA A 252 27.31 5.39 -6.42
CA ALA A 252 28.71 5.46 -5.98
C ALA A 252 29.35 6.84 -6.29
N LEU A 253 29.12 7.37 -7.50
CA LEU A 253 29.57 8.69 -7.91
C LEU A 253 28.97 9.79 -7.01
N TYR A 254 27.67 9.71 -6.74
CA TYR A 254 26.98 10.63 -5.84
C TYR A 254 27.61 10.67 -4.44
N HIS A 255 27.93 9.51 -3.86
CA HIS A 255 28.57 9.43 -2.54
C HIS A 255 29.98 10.04 -2.53
N ASN A 256 30.75 9.83 -3.61
CA ASN A 256 32.09 10.41 -3.73
C ASN A 256 32.05 11.95 -3.77
N ILE A 257 31.15 12.51 -4.59
CA ILE A 257 30.94 13.97 -4.66
C ILE A 257 30.45 14.53 -3.32
N SER A 258 29.53 13.83 -2.64
CA SER A 258 29.07 14.21 -1.30
C SER A 258 30.20 14.24 -0.26
N SER A 259 31.12 13.28 -0.33
CA SER A 259 32.32 13.23 0.52
C SER A 259 33.27 14.41 0.25
N LYS A 260 33.50 14.75 -1.02
CA LYS A 260 34.30 15.92 -1.41
C LYS A 260 33.66 17.22 -0.93
N LEU A 261 32.35 17.40 -1.11
CA LEU A 261 31.62 18.57 -0.62
C LEU A 261 31.74 18.72 0.90
N SER A 262 31.60 17.61 1.64
CA SER A 262 31.74 17.61 3.09
C SER A 262 33.15 18.01 3.52
N SER A 263 34.17 17.52 2.82
CA SER A 263 35.57 17.89 3.07
C SER A 263 35.84 19.36 2.78
N TYR A 264 35.28 19.90 1.69
CA TYR A 264 35.35 21.33 1.35
C TYR A 264 34.69 22.20 2.44
N LYS A 265 33.47 21.87 2.87
CA LYS A 265 32.77 22.59 3.95
C LYS A 265 33.56 22.60 5.26
N ARG A 266 34.19 21.47 5.62
CA ARG A 266 35.04 21.38 6.82
C ARG A 266 36.29 22.27 6.72
N LYS A 267 36.87 22.43 5.52
CA LYS A 267 38.01 23.34 5.31
C LYS A 267 37.59 24.81 5.43
N GLN A 268 36.39 25.16 4.96
CA GLN A 268 35.87 26.54 5.04
C GLN A 268 35.38 26.94 6.43
N ALA A 269 35.06 25.97 7.29
CA ALA A 269 34.63 26.21 8.67
C ALA A 269 35.78 26.27 9.68
N LYS A 270 37.01 26.02 9.23
CA LYS A 270 38.25 26.19 10.00
C LYS A 270 38.90 27.50 9.58
#